data_AF-A0A1H4H4A1-F1
#
_entry.id   AF-A0A1H4H4A1-F1
#
_cell.length_a   1.000
_cell.length_b   1.000
_cell.length_c   1.000
_cell.angle_alpha   90.00
_cell.angle_beta   90.00
_cell.angle_gamma   90.00
#
_symmetry.space_group_name_H-M   'P 1'
#
loop_
_entity.id
_entity.type
_entity.pdbx_description
1 polymer ?
#
loop_
_entity_poly.entity_id
_entity_poly.type
_entity_poly.pdbx_seq_one_letter_code
_entity_poly.pdbx_strand_id
1 'polypeptide(L)'
;MKKTMLYVGNLALTVIGAFFLVRLFLTLPFNMPDAVDGFLRAMLHILGQDEMANPDDMEVLSVLLYFCIALVIVGFAVSGLNVLFRWRRAKWRGYRQH
;
A
#
# COMPACT_ATOMS: atom_id res chain seq x y z
N MET A 1 25.28 10.95 -9.75
CA MET A 1 25.13 9.49 -9.52
C MET A 1 24.26 9.13 -8.30
N LYS A 2 24.40 9.77 -7.12
CA LYS A 2 23.64 9.38 -5.90
C LYS A 2 22.11 9.51 -5.99
N LYS A 3 21.59 10.45 -6.80
CA LYS A 3 20.14 10.63 -6.99
C LYS A 3 19.55 9.56 -7.91
N THR A 4 20.26 9.23 -8.99
CA THR A 4 19.87 8.19 -9.96
C THR A 4 19.69 6.83 -9.28
N MET A 5 20.61 6.47 -8.37
CA MET A 5 20.53 5.24 -7.59
C MET A 5 19.32 5.18 -6.64
N LEU A 6 18.89 6.34 -6.11
CA LEU A 6 17.68 6.45 -5.28
C LEU A 6 16.40 6.25 -6.11
N TYR A 7 16.33 6.85 -7.30
CA TYR A 7 15.20 6.66 -8.20
C TYR A 7 15.08 5.20 -8.66
N VAL A 8 16.20 4.57 -9.04
CA VAL A 8 16.23 3.15 -9.42
C VAL A 8 15.83 2.27 -8.24
N GLY A 9 16.30 2.56 -7.03
CA GLY A 9 15.91 1.82 -5.82
C GLY A 9 14.42 1.92 -5.50
N ASN A 10 13.83 3.12 -5.61
CA ASN A 10 12.39 3.31 -5.43
C ASN A 10 11.59 2.60 -6.51
N LEU A 11 12.01 2.69 -7.77
CA LEU A 11 11.37 1.99 -8.88
C LEU A 11 11.38 0.47 -8.64
N ALA A 12 12.54 -0.10 -8.31
CA ALA A 12 12.66 -1.52 -8.02
C ALA A 12 11.77 -1.95 -6.84
N LEU A 13 11.75 -1.17 -5.75
CA LEU A 13 10.89 -1.47 -4.59
C LEU A 13 9.41 -1.42 -4.95
N THR A 14 8.98 -0.45 -5.75
CA THR A 14 7.58 -0.36 -6.21
C THR A 14 7.21 -1.54 -7.10
N VAL A 15 8.08 -1.94 -8.04
CA VAL A 15 7.84 -3.09 -8.92
C VAL A 15 7.77 -4.40 -8.12
N ILE A 16 8.69 -4.60 -7.17
CA ILE A 16 8.66 -5.76 -6.27
C ILE A 16 7.39 -5.75 -5.42
N GLY A 17 7.04 -4.61 -4.84
CA GLY A 17 5.81 -4.44 -4.06
C GLY A 17 4.57 -4.78 -4.87
N ALA A 18 4.47 -4.28 -6.11
CA ALA A 18 3.39 -4.59 -7.02
C ALA A 18 3.33 -6.08 -7.36
N PHE A 19 4.47 -6.73 -7.62
CA PHE A 19 4.53 -8.16 -7.91
C PHE A 19 4.03 -9.02 -6.73
N PHE A 20 4.46 -8.71 -5.51
CA PHE A 20 3.98 -9.39 -4.30
C PHE A 20 2.49 -9.16 -4.07
N LEU A 21 1.98 -7.96 -4.35
CA LEU A 21 0.58 -7.63 -4.23
C LEU A 21 -0.30 -8.43 -5.19
N VAL A 22 0.10 -8.54 -6.46
CA VAL A 22 -0.61 -9.37 -7.44
C VAL A 22 -0.61 -10.83 -6.98
N ARG A 23 0.52 -11.34 -6.50
CA ARG A 23 0.61 -12.70 -5.93
C ARG A 23 -0.34 -12.90 -4.75
N LEU A 24 -0.38 -11.95 -3.81
CA LEU A 24 -1.26 -12.01 -2.65
C LEU A 24 -2.73 -12.01 -3.08
N PHE A 25 -3.08 -11.15 -4.02
CA PHE A 25 -4.44 -11.05 -4.57
C PHE A 25 -4.88 -12.37 -5.21
N LEU A 26 -4.01 -13.02 -5.98
CA LEU A 26 -4.28 -14.34 -6.57
C LEU A 26 -4.46 -15.46 -5.53
N THR A 27 -3.97 -15.27 -4.30
CA THR A 27 -4.11 -16.25 -3.21
C THR A 27 -5.27 -15.93 -2.27
N LEU A 28 -5.91 -14.76 -2.41
CA LEU A 28 -7.04 -14.41 -1.57
C LEU A 28 -8.22 -15.34 -1.92
N PRO A 29 -8.85 -15.98 -0.92
CA PRO A 29 -10.04 -16.76 -1.17
C PRO A 29 -11.14 -15.86 -1.75
N PHE A 30 -11.88 -16.38 -2.74
CA PHE A 30 -13.03 -15.68 -3.32
C PHE A 30 -14.13 -15.36 -2.30
N ASN A 31 -14.13 -16.03 -1.14
CA ASN A 31 -15.08 -15.72 -0.09
C ASN A 31 -14.57 -14.56 0.78
N MET A 32 -15.28 -13.43 0.71
CA MET A 32 -15.02 -12.23 1.49
C MET A 32 -15.12 -12.53 3.00
N PRO A 33 -14.15 -12.11 3.84
CA PRO A 33 -14.25 -12.30 5.28
C PRO A 33 -15.37 -11.46 5.89
N ASP A 34 -16.14 -12.03 6.82
CA ASP A 34 -17.29 -11.37 7.48
C ASP A 34 -16.93 -10.02 8.13
N ALA A 35 -15.71 -9.91 8.67
CA ALA A 35 -15.23 -8.67 9.28
C ALA A 35 -15.10 -7.53 8.26
N VAL A 36 -14.71 -7.85 7.02
CA VAL A 36 -14.57 -6.85 5.94
C VAL A 36 -15.96 -6.49 5.39
N ASP A 37 -16.87 -7.47 5.31
CA ASP A 37 -18.26 -7.26 4.89
C ASP A 37 -18.98 -6.28 5.84
N GLY A 38 -18.91 -6.56 7.14
CA GLY A 38 -19.48 -5.70 8.17
C GLY A 38 -18.86 -4.29 8.17
N PHE A 39 -17.54 -4.19 7.97
CA PHE A 39 -16.86 -2.89 7.87
C PHE A 39 -17.31 -2.08 6.67
N LEU A 40 -17.39 -2.69 5.48
CA LEU A 40 -17.85 -2.01 4.27
C LEU A 40 -19.32 -1.58 4.39
N ARG A 41 -20.20 -2.44 4.90
CA ARG A 41 -21.61 -2.07 5.14
C ARG A 41 -21.73 -0.90 6.11
N ALA A 42 -20.96 -0.92 7.21
CA ALA A 42 -20.94 0.20 8.15
C ALA A 42 -20.44 1.50 7.51
N MET A 43 -19.37 1.43 6.70
CA MET A 43 -18.86 2.59 5.98
C MET A 43 -19.88 3.14 4.98
N LEU A 44 -20.51 2.28 4.18
CA LEU A 44 -21.56 2.66 3.23
C LEU A 44 -22.75 3.31 3.94
N HIS A 45 -23.16 2.76 5.08
CA HIS A 45 -24.24 3.32 5.89
C HIS A 45 -23.88 4.72 6.42
N ILE A 46 -22.65 4.91 6.90
CA ILE A 46 -22.15 6.22 7.34
C ILE A 46 -22.10 7.23 6.18
N LEU A 47 -21.75 6.75 4.98
CA LEU A 47 -21.68 7.56 3.75
C LEU A 47 -23.06 7.79 3.11
N GLY A 48 -24.13 7.17 3.64
CA GLY A 48 -25.48 7.24 3.08
C GLY A 48 -25.65 6.50 1.74
N GLN A 49 -24.77 5.54 1.45
CA GLN A 49 -24.72 4.78 0.19
C GLN A 49 -25.18 3.33 0.40
N ASP A 50 -26.25 3.13 1.16
CA ASP A 50 -26.82 1.79 1.45
C ASP A 50 -27.25 1.04 0.18
N GLU A 51 -27.52 1.77 -0.92
CA GLU A 51 -27.84 1.20 -2.24
C GLU A 51 -26.70 0.34 -2.82
N MET A 52 -25.45 0.57 -2.42
CA MET A 52 -24.29 -0.20 -2.85
C MET A 52 -24.01 -1.43 -1.96
N ALA A 53 -24.87 -1.72 -0.97
CA ALA A 53 -24.72 -2.86 -0.06
C ALA A 53 -25.25 -4.18 -0.67
N ASN A 54 -25.27 -4.27 -2.01
CA ASN A 54 -25.61 -5.47 -2.77
C ASN A 54 -24.38 -6.39 -2.86
N PRO A 55 -24.54 -7.74 -2.83
CA PRO A 55 -23.40 -8.66 -2.80
C PRO A 55 -22.39 -8.49 -3.95
N ASP A 56 -22.87 -8.11 -5.14
CA ASP A 56 -22.03 -7.89 -6.33
C ASP A 56 -21.12 -6.66 -6.17
N ASP A 57 -21.68 -5.54 -5.70
CA ASP A 57 -20.94 -4.30 -5.47
C ASP A 57 -19.95 -4.44 -4.31
N MET A 58 -20.34 -5.21 -3.28
CA MET A 58 -19.50 -5.47 -2.12
C MET A 58 -18.23 -6.25 -2.45
N GLU A 59 -18.29 -7.16 -3.43
CA GLU A 59 -17.09 -7.85 -3.92
C GLU A 59 -16.09 -6.83 -4.51
N VAL A 60 -16.55 -5.93 -5.38
CA VAL A 60 -15.71 -4.90 -6.01
C VAL A 60 -15.17 -3.92 -4.98
N LEU A 61 -16.01 -3.48 -4.03
CA LEU A 61 -15.60 -2.62 -2.92
C LEU A 61 -14.53 -3.27 -2.04
N SER A 62 -14.62 -4.58 -1.80
CA SER A 62 -13.62 -5.32 -1.04
C SER A 62 -12.26 -5.35 -1.75
N VAL A 63 -12.26 -5.59 -3.06
CA VAL A 63 -11.07 -5.55 -3.90
C VAL A 63 -10.44 -4.15 -3.89
N LEU A 64 -11.27 -3.12 -4.00
CA LEU A 64 -10.82 -1.73 -3.93
C LEU A 64 -10.21 -1.38 -2.57
N LEU A 65 -10.82 -1.84 -1.47
CA LEU A 65 -10.30 -1.64 -0.12
C LEU A 65 -8.92 -2.29 0.03
N TYR A 66 -8.76 -3.55 -0.38
CA TYR A 66 -7.48 -4.23 -0.35
C TYR A 66 -6.43 -3.53 -1.22
N PHE A 67 -6.83 -3.03 -2.39
CA PHE A 67 -5.96 -2.24 -3.26
C PHE A 67 -5.52 -0.90 -2.61
N CYS A 68 -6.42 -0.20 -1.93
CA CYS A 68 -6.08 1.01 -1.19
C CYS A 68 -5.08 0.73 -0.06
N ILE A 69 -5.31 -0.32 0.74
CA ILE A 69 -4.39 -0.74 1.81
C ILE A 69 -3.01 -1.09 1.22
N ALA A 70 -2.99 -1.81 0.11
CA ALA A 70 -1.80 -2.16 -0.63
C ALA A 70 -0.98 -0.94 -1.07
N LEU A 71 -1.63 0.05 -1.68
CA LEU A 71 -0.98 1.30 -2.09
C LEU A 71 -0.38 2.04 -0.90
N VAL A 72 -1.10 2.08 0.23
CA VAL A 72 -0.62 2.69 1.46
C VAL A 72 0.64 1.98 1.97
N ILE A 73 0.65 0.64 2.04
CA ILE A 73 1.81 -0.14 2.48
C ILE A 73 3.02 0.10 1.58
N VAL A 74 2.85 0.02 0.26
CA VAL A 74 3.95 0.26 -0.69
C VAL A 74 4.45 1.71 -0.60
N GLY A 75 3.53 2.67 -0.51
CA GLY A 75 3.87 4.08 -0.33
C GLY A 75 4.68 4.34 0.94
N PHE A 76 4.32 3.70 2.06
CA PHE A 76 5.08 3.76 3.31
C PHE A 76 6.46 3.10 3.18
N ALA A 77 6.56 1.95 2.51
CA ALA A 77 7.85 1.28 2.29
C ALA A 77 8.82 2.16 1.48
N VAL A 78 8.32 2.78 0.39
CA VAL A 78 9.11 3.71 -0.44
C VAL A 78 9.49 4.96 0.33
N SER A 79 8.56 5.53 1.10
CA SER A 79 8.82 6.69 1.95
C SER A 79 9.87 6.38 3.03
N GLY A 80 9.76 5.22 3.69
CA GLY A 80 10.71 4.74 4.68
C GLY A 80 12.11 4.57 4.12
N LEU A 81 12.25 3.99 2.93
CA LEU A 81 13.54 3.88 2.24
C LEU A 81 14.15 5.25 2.00
N ASN A 82 13.36 6.21 1.51
CA ASN A 82 13.82 7.58 1.27
C ASN A 82 14.25 8.28 2.57
N VAL A 83 13.52 8.13 3.67
CA VAL A 83 13.87 8.69 4.98
C VAL A 83 15.17 8.06 5.50
N LEU A 84 15.32 6.75 5.43
CA LEU A 84 16.53 6.04 5.86
C LEU A 84 17.77 6.51 5.10
N PHE A 85 17.66 6.70 3.78
CA PHE A 85 18.75 7.24 2.97
C PHE A 85 19.08 8.71 3.30
N ARG A 86 18.08 9.54 3.65
CA ARG A 86 18.32 10.92 4.12
C ARG A 86 19.06 10.90 5.46
N TRP A 87 18.65 10.04 6.38
CA TRP A 87 19.27 9.90 7.69
C TRP A 87 20.72 9.41 7.58
N ARG A 88 20.98 8.36 6.78
CA ARG A 88 22.34 7.92 6.49
C ARG A 88 23.18 9.04 5.89
N ARG A 89 22.70 9.78 4.89
CA ARG A 89 23.45 10.91 4.29
C ARG A 89 23.73 12.06 5.27
N ALA A 90 22.91 12.27 6.29
CA ALA A 90 23.19 13.23 7.35
C ALA A 90 24.34 12.74 8.25
N LYS A 91 24.29 11.46 8.67
CA LYS A 91 25.34 10.84 9.49
C LYS A 91 26.72 10.86 8.83
N TRP A 92 26.80 10.57 7.52
CA TRP A 92 28.06 10.59 6.78
C TRP A 92 28.64 12.00 6.55
N ARG A 93 27.85 13.08 6.68
CA ARG A 93 28.35 14.45 6.59
C ARG A 93 28.95 14.94 7.90
N GLY A 94 28.45 14.47 9.05
CA GLY A 94 29.06 14.76 10.36
C GLY A 94 30.44 14.12 10.54
N TYR A 95 30.68 12.95 9.93
CA TYR A 95 31.97 12.24 10.01
C TYR A 95 33.10 12.83 9.16
N ARG A 96 32.81 13.84 8.31
CA ARG A 96 33.79 14.41 7.37
C ARG A 96 34.37 15.75 7.83
N GLN A 97 33.98 16.22 9.01
CA GLN A 97 34.45 17.47 9.63
C GLN A 97 35.33 17.26 10.87
N HIS A 98 35.66 16.01 11.18
CA HIS A 98 36.70 15.60 12.13
C HIS A 98 37.77 14.83 11.37
#